data_AF-A0A2A9D219-F1
#
_entry.id   AF-A0A2A9D219-F1
#
_cell.length_a   1.000
_cell.length_b   1.000
_cell.length_c   1.000
_cell.angle_alpha   90.00
_cell.angle_beta   90.00
_cell.angle_gamma   90.00
#
_symmetry.space_group_name_H-M   'P 1'
#
loop_
_entity.id
_entity.type
_entity.pdbx_description
1 polymer ?
#
loop_
_entity_poly.entity_id
_entity_poly.type
_entity_poly.pdbx_seq_one_letter_code
_entity_poly.pdbx_strand_id
1 'polypeptide(L)'
;MERVEVATDDVDVELELRRWGDEYDVTRGLRGRIVDYGSGPETIELGGFAGLVSRRPYDPNLWNAGDSLDGDSAALAEAAIAILDELDREVEVLFMLEHLVVKPQYRGNGLTGRVIEDALEVLQCPEALALVVVIPEPLQEDGTVLVSEEPGYDESREKVIAAYEAAGFERWQDTKVWWR
;
A
#
# COMPACT_ATOMS: atom_id res chain seq x y z
N MET A 1 2.11 -0.01 -26.67
CA MET A 1 1.15 0.62 -25.75
C MET A 1 1.60 2.05 -25.56
N GLU A 2 0.73 3.03 -25.82
CA GLU A 2 1.07 4.46 -25.71
C GLU A 2 0.98 4.85 -24.22
N ARG A 3 2.04 5.47 -23.69
CA ARG A 3 2.09 5.91 -22.29
C ARG A 3 1.31 7.22 -22.16
N VAL A 4 0.43 7.29 -21.17
CA VAL A 4 -0.33 8.51 -20.87
C VAL A 4 0.37 9.22 -19.71
N GLU A 5 0.78 10.47 -19.94
CA GLU A 5 1.25 11.35 -18.87
C GLU A 5 0.06 11.78 -18.01
N VAL A 6 0.23 11.70 -16.69
CA VAL A 6 -0.76 12.11 -15.70
C VAL A 6 -0.19 13.31 -14.95
N ALA A 7 -0.96 14.40 -14.88
CA ALA A 7 -0.62 15.50 -13.99
C ALA A 7 -0.89 15.04 -12.55
N THR A 8 0.15 14.79 -11.78
CA THR A 8 0.02 14.22 -10.42
C THR A 8 -0.77 15.12 -9.46
N ASP A 9 -0.89 16.41 -9.76
CA ASP A 9 -1.65 17.37 -8.96
C ASP A 9 -3.17 17.18 -9.08
N ASP A 10 -3.65 16.53 -10.15
CA ASP A 10 -5.07 16.24 -10.40
C ASP A 10 -5.46 14.80 -10.00
N VAL A 11 -4.51 14.04 -9.43
CA VAL A 11 -4.72 12.70 -8.90
C VAL A 11 -5.19 12.79 -7.45
N ASP A 12 -6.22 12.02 -7.13
CA ASP A 12 -6.78 11.88 -5.80
C ASP A 12 -6.98 10.40 -5.44
N VAL A 13 -7.10 10.14 -4.14
CA VAL A 13 -7.32 8.82 -3.57
C VAL A 13 -8.65 8.81 -2.82
N GLU A 14 -9.57 7.98 -3.31
CA GLU A 14 -10.84 7.73 -2.62
C GLU A 14 -10.73 6.47 -1.78
N LEU A 15 -10.98 6.58 -0.47
CA LEU A 15 -10.86 5.47 0.48
C LEU A 15 -12.20 4.90 0.94
N GLU A 16 -12.25 3.57 1.04
CA GLU A 16 -13.30 2.82 1.72
C GLU A 16 -12.69 2.05 2.91
N LEU A 17 -13.22 2.31 4.11
CA LEU A 17 -12.85 1.59 5.33
C LEU A 17 -13.93 0.59 5.72
N ARG A 18 -13.54 -0.67 5.91
CA ARG A 18 -14.43 -1.75 6.33
C ARG A 18 -14.10 -2.24 7.73
N ARG A 19 -15.14 -2.35 8.56
CA ARG A 19 -15.06 -3.01 9.87
C ARG A 19 -15.12 -4.52 9.68
N TRP A 20 -14.29 -5.25 10.43
CA TRP A 20 -14.26 -6.70 10.45
C TRP A 20 -14.54 -7.19 11.87
N GLY A 21 -15.79 -7.57 12.11
CA GLY A 21 -16.26 -7.99 13.44
C GLY A 21 -16.18 -6.89 14.50
N ASP A 22 -16.72 -7.18 15.69
CA ASP A 22 -16.60 -6.30 16.85
C ASP A 22 -15.30 -6.55 17.64
N GLU A 23 -14.57 -7.63 17.30
CA GLU A 23 -13.38 -8.09 18.04
C GLU A 23 -12.11 -7.30 17.71
N TYR A 24 -12.03 -6.70 16.52
CA TYR A 24 -10.85 -5.94 16.05
C TYR A 24 -11.18 -4.46 15.83
N ASP A 25 -11.71 -3.79 16.86
CA ASP A 25 -12.27 -2.43 16.74
C ASP A 25 -11.26 -1.34 16.33
N VAL A 26 -9.97 -1.65 16.25
CA VAL A 26 -8.91 -0.68 15.94
C VAL A 26 -8.20 -0.93 14.61
N THR A 27 -8.43 -2.09 13.99
CA THR A 27 -7.93 -2.45 12.66
C THR A 27 -9.09 -2.46 11.67
N ARG A 28 -8.87 -1.94 10.47
CA ARG A 28 -9.87 -1.84 9.41
C ARG A 28 -9.29 -2.35 8.10
N GLY A 29 -10.10 -3.10 7.36
CA GLY A 29 -9.80 -3.36 5.96
C GLY A 29 -9.89 -2.05 5.19
N LEU A 30 -8.94 -1.83 4.30
CA LEU A 30 -8.79 -0.63 3.50
C LEU A 30 -8.88 -1.01 2.03
N ARG A 31 -9.68 -0.25 1.28
CA ARG A 31 -9.64 -0.25 -0.19
C ARG A 31 -9.55 1.18 -0.67
N GLY A 32 -8.68 1.44 -1.62
CA GLY A 32 -8.52 2.74 -2.24
C GLY A 32 -8.72 2.68 -3.74
N ARG A 33 -9.31 3.73 -4.30
CA ARG A 33 -9.33 3.98 -5.75
C ARG A 33 -8.43 5.16 -6.06
N ILE A 34 -7.66 5.03 -7.13
CA ILE A 34 -6.80 6.08 -7.64
C ILE A 34 -7.56 6.72 -8.80
N VAL A 35 -7.92 7.99 -8.67
CA VAL A 35 -8.72 8.70 -9.67
C VAL A 35 -7.98 9.94 -10.15
N ASP A 36 -8.11 10.22 -11.44
CA ASP A 36 -7.69 11.49 -12.06
C ASP A 36 -8.96 12.26 -12.40
N TYR A 37 -9.10 13.45 -11.80
CA TYR A 37 -10.23 14.33 -12.09
C TYR A 37 -9.97 15.20 -13.33
N GLY A 38 -8.72 15.34 -13.76
CA GLY A 38 -8.28 16.16 -14.87
C GLY A 38 -8.88 17.56 -14.90
N SER A 39 -8.84 18.19 -16.08
CA SER A 39 -9.53 19.47 -16.34
C SER A 39 -10.93 19.29 -16.95
N GLY A 40 -11.37 18.04 -17.12
CA GLY A 40 -12.59 17.65 -17.83
C GLY A 40 -13.72 17.21 -16.89
N PRO A 41 -14.93 16.91 -17.42
CA PRO A 41 -16.07 16.50 -16.61
C PRO A 41 -16.06 15.02 -16.21
N GLU A 42 -15.15 14.21 -16.75
CA GLU A 42 -15.10 12.76 -16.52
C GLU A 42 -13.96 12.39 -15.56
N THR A 43 -14.31 11.73 -14.45
CA THR A 43 -13.35 11.10 -13.55
C THR A 43 -12.81 9.82 -14.17
N ILE A 44 -11.49 9.69 -14.23
CA ILE A 44 -10.81 8.52 -14.78
C ILE A 44 -10.21 7.69 -13.66
N GLU A 45 -10.61 6.43 -13.54
CA GLU A 45 -9.97 5.51 -12.60
C GLU A 45 -8.61 5.05 -13.17
N LEU A 46 -7.53 5.38 -12.47
CA LEU A 46 -6.16 5.00 -12.81
C LEU A 46 -5.77 3.63 -12.25
N GLY A 47 -6.43 3.19 -11.19
CA GLY A 47 -6.08 1.99 -10.45
C GLY A 47 -6.71 1.93 -9.07
N GLY A 48 -6.14 1.11 -8.20
CA GLY A 48 -6.61 0.97 -6.82
C GLY A 48 -5.64 0.18 -5.95
N PHE A 49 -5.96 0.10 -4.67
CA PHE A 49 -5.18 -0.66 -3.70
C PHE A 49 -6.04 -1.29 -2.62
N ALA A 50 -5.47 -2.29 -1.96
CA ALA A 50 -6.06 -2.98 -0.82
C ALA A 50 -5.03 -3.13 0.29
N GLY A 51 -5.50 -3.22 1.52
CA GLY A 51 -4.66 -3.41 2.68
C GLY A 51 -5.41 -3.32 3.99
N LEU A 52 -4.64 -3.03 5.04
CA LEU A 52 -5.12 -2.83 6.39
C LEU A 52 -4.61 -1.53 6.96
N VAL A 53 -5.44 -0.90 7.78
CA VAL A 53 -5.05 0.25 8.60
C VAL A 53 -5.37 -0.03 10.06
N SER A 54 -4.41 0.23 10.95
CA SER A 54 -4.59 0.20 12.40
C SER A 54 -4.28 1.56 13.02
N ARG A 55 -5.17 2.03 13.88
CA ARG A 55 -4.96 3.23 14.73
C ARG A 55 -4.42 2.89 16.12
N ARG A 56 -4.09 1.62 16.36
CA ARG A 56 -3.37 1.14 17.54
C ARG A 56 -2.31 0.15 17.07
N PRO A 57 -1.19 0.65 16.53
CA PRO A 57 -0.16 -0.22 15.96
C PRO A 57 0.47 -1.16 16.99
N TYR A 58 0.46 -0.79 18.27
CA TYR A 58 0.95 -1.61 19.38
C TYR A 58 -0.14 -2.50 20.03
N ASP A 59 -1.31 -2.68 19.39
CA ASP A 59 -2.32 -3.59 19.91
C ASP A 59 -1.82 -5.04 19.84
N PRO A 60 -1.86 -5.81 20.95
CA PRO A 60 -1.38 -7.19 20.96
C PRO A 60 -2.17 -8.12 20.02
N ASN A 61 -3.35 -7.71 19.54
CA ASN A 61 -4.15 -8.47 18.60
C ASN A 61 -3.89 -8.11 17.13
N LEU A 62 -2.91 -7.25 16.82
CA LEU A 62 -2.61 -6.84 15.45
C LEU A 62 -2.37 -8.03 14.52
N TRP A 63 -1.57 -9.00 14.97
CA TRP A 63 -1.30 -10.23 14.21
C TRP A 63 -2.57 -11.04 13.98
N ASN A 64 -3.38 -11.25 15.02
CA ASN A 64 -4.67 -11.96 14.92
C ASN A 64 -5.63 -11.26 13.95
N ALA A 65 -5.62 -9.92 13.92
CA ALA A 65 -6.43 -9.15 12.98
C ALA A 65 -5.99 -9.41 11.53
N GLY A 66 -4.68 -9.45 11.26
CA GLY A 66 -4.14 -9.82 9.96
C GLY A 66 -4.51 -11.25 9.54
N ASP A 67 -4.26 -12.23 10.42
CA ASP A 67 -4.55 -13.65 10.19
C ASP A 67 -6.04 -13.93 9.95
N SER A 68 -6.93 -13.13 10.55
CA SER A 68 -8.37 -13.26 10.33
C SER A 68 -8.84 -12.91 8.91
N LEU A 69 -8.00 -12.22 8.13
CA LEU A 69 -8.32 -11.78 6.78
C LEU A 69 -7.74 -12.73 5.74
N ASP A 70 -6.41 -12.79 5.67
CA ASP A 70 -5.67 -13.64 4.77
C ASP A 70 -4.19 -13.75 5.18
N GLY A 71 -3.46 -14.62 4.47
CA GLY A 71 -2.04 -14.86 4.76
C GLY A 71 -1.13 -13.68 4.43
N ASP A 72 -1.48 -12.82 3.48
CA ASP A 72 -0.67 -11.66 3.11
C ASP A 72 -0.76 -10.58 4.20
N SER A 73 -1.98 -10.34 4.68
CA SER A 73 -2.27 -9.51 5.85
C SER A 73 -1.53 -9.99 7.10
N ALA A 74 -1.53 -11.29 7.37
CA ALA A 74 -0.80 -11.87 8.50
C ALA A 74 0.71 -11.61 8.41
N ALA A 75 1.30 -11.83 7.22
CA ALA A 75 2.72 -11.60 6.99
C ALA A 75 3.11 -10.12 7.14
N LEU A 76 2.26 -9.20 6.66
CA LEU A 76 2.46 -7.76 6.84
C LEU A 76 2.33 -7.35 8.31
N ALA A 77 1.37 -7.90 9.05
CA ALA A 77 1.18 -7.62 10.46
C ALA A 77 2.37 -8.12 11.30
N GLU A 78 2.86 -9.34 11.03
CA GLU A 78 4.06 -9.87 11.67
C GLU A 78 5.29 -8.97 11.42
N ALA A 79 5.48 -8.55 10.17
CA ALA A 79 6.60 -7.69 9.82
C ALA A 79 6.48 -6.30 10.45
N ALA A 80 5.28 -5.73 10.49
CA ALA A 80 5.02 -4.45 11.13
C ALA A 80 5.33 -4.50 12.63
N ILE A 81 4.97 -5.59 13.33
CA ILE A 81 5.31 -5.78 14.75
C ILE A 81 6.83 -5.79 14.93
N ALA A 82 7.56 -6.56 14.10
CA ALA A 82 9.02 -6.61 14.17
C ALA A 82 9.68 -5.24 13.94
N ILE A 83 9.15 -4.44 13.00
CA ILE A 83 9.64 -3.07 12.75
C ILE A 83 9.34 -2.17 13.96
N LEU A 84 8.09 -2.20 14.47
CA LEU A 84 7.66 -1.37 15.59
C LEU A 84 8.46 -1.64 16.88
N ASP A 85 8.84 -2.89 17.13
CA ASP A 85 9.64 -3.29 18.29
C ASP A 85 11.06 -2.71 18.28
N GLU A 86 11.62 -2.43 17.10
CA GLU A 86 12.96 -1.85 16.92
C GLU A 86 12.93 -0.32 16.68
N LEU A 87 11.74 0.25 16.47
CA LEU A 87 11.59 1.64 16.08
C LEU A 87 11.67 2.58 17.30
N ASP A 88 12.57 3.57 17.26
CA ASP A 88 12.76 4.56 18.34
C ASP A 88 11.84 5.80 18.19
N ARG A 89 10.69 5.65 17.52
CA ARG A 89 9.67 6.71 17.38
C ARG A 89 8.28 6.18 17.62
N GLU A 90 7.40 7.08 18.06
CA GLU A 90 5.97 6.78 18.20
C GLU A 90 5.30 6.69 16.83
N VAL A 91 4.42 5.69 16.69
CA VAL A 91 3.56 5.49 15.52
C VAL A 91 2.11 5.53 16.00
N GLU A 92 1.30 6.37 15.36
CA GLU A 92 -0.14 6.47 15.63
C GLU A 92 -0.96 5.64 14.63
N VAL A 93 -0.48 5.53 13.39
CA VAL A 93 -1.17 4.79 12.33
C VAL A 93 -0.20 3.83 11.64
N LEU A 94 -0.61 2.56 11.59
CA LEU A 94 0.03 1.55 10.75
C LEU A 94 -0.82 1.33 9.52
N PHE A 95 -0.22 1.49 8.34
CA PHE A 95 -0.81 1.17 7.05
C PHE A 95 -0.05 -0.01 6.42
N MET A 96 -0.68 -1.18 6.41
CA MET A 96 -0.17 -2.38 5.74
C MET A 96 -0.77 -2.45 4.34
N LEU A 97 0.05 -2.22 3.31
CA LEU A 97 -0.35 -2.23 1.91
C LEU A 97 -0.13 -3.62 1.31
N GLU A 98 -1.21 -4.31 0.95
CA GLU A 98 -1.15 -5.64 0.32
C GLU A 98 -0.88 -5.52 -1.17
N HIS A 99 -1.75 -4.79 -1.86
CA HIS A 99 -1.74 -4.70 -3.33
C HIS A 99 -1.94 -3.27 -3.77
N LEU A 100 -1.14 -2.82 -4.74
CA LEU A 100 -1.30 -1.56 -5.45
C LEU A 100 -1.28 -1.84 -6.95
N VAL A 101 -2.41 -1.63 -7.61
CA VAL A 101 -2.59 -1.86 -9.04
C VAL A 101 -2.75 -0.52 -9.73
N VAL A 102 -1.85 -0.22 -10.66
CA VAL A 102 -1.98 0.90 -11.60
C VAL A 102 -2.19 0.34 -13.00
N LYS A 103 -3.20 0.85 -13.72
CA LYS A 103 -3.48 0.42 -15.09
C LYS A 103 -2.24 0.64 -15.98
N PRO A 104 -1.91 -0.30 -16.88
CA PRO A 104 -0.65 -0.31 -17.62
C PRO A 104 -0.23 1.03 -18.24
N GLN A 105 -1.19 1.76 -18.84
CA GLN A 105 -0.95 3.03 -19.52
C GLN A 105 -0.53 4.20 -18.60
N TYR A 106 -0.75 4.09 -17.29
CA TYR A 106 -0.42 5.13 -16.30
C TYR A 106 0.79 4.77 -15.41
N ARG A 107 1.41 3.60 -15.63
CA ARG A 107 2.59 3.18 -14.88
C ARG A 107 3.79 4.08 -15.18
N GLY A 108 4.67 4.24 -14.18
CA GLY A 108 5.88 5.05 -14.30
C GLY A 108 5.67 6.55 -14.08
N ASN A 109 4.45 6.99 -13.72
CA ASN A 109 4.14 8.39 -13.40
C ASN A 109 4.32 8.72 -11.91
N GLY A 110 5.16 7.98 -11.17
CA GLY A 110 5.46 8.29 -9.76
C GLY A 110 4.29 8.14 -8.79
N LEU A 111 3.22 7.44 -9.18
CA LEU A 111 1.97 7.40 -8.42
C LEU A 111 2.08 6.72 -7.05
N THR A 112 3.04 5.82 -6.84
CA THR A 112 3.17 5.05 -5.59
C THR A 112 3.27 5.95 -4.36
N GLY A 113 4.22 6.90 -4.35
CA GLY A 113 4.41 7.79 -3.20
C GLY A 113 3.20 8.69 -2.97
N ARG A 114 2.71 9.30 -4.05
CA ARG A 114 1.53 10.19 -4.01
C ARG A 114 0.29 9.49 -3.47
N VAL A 115 0.00 8.27 -3.94
CA VAL A 115 -1.17 7.50 -3.47
C VAL A 115 -1.12 7.24 -1.97
N ILE A 116 0.07 6.98 -1.43
CA ILE A 116 0.24 6.72 -0.01
C ILE A 116 0.15 8.03 0.78
N GLU A 117 0.72 9.12 0.29
CA GLU A 117 0.59 10.46 0.88
C GLU A 117 -0.88 10.89 0.96
N ASP A 118 -1.62 10.79 -0.15
CA ASP A 118 -3.04 11.13 -0.22
C ASP A 118 -3.86 10.21 0.71
N ALA A 119 -3.54 8.91 0.75
CA ALA A 119 -4.21 7.99 1.67
C ALA A 119 -3.99 8.38 3.14
N LEU A 120 -2.77 8.79 3.52
CA LEU A 120 -2.46 9.26 4.87
C LEU A 120 -3.15 10.61 5.17
N GLU A 121 -3.26 11.50 4.19
CA GLU A 121 -4.01 12.76 4.32
C GLU A 121 -5.50 12.50 4.57
N VAL A 122 -6.13 11.62 3.79
CA VAL A 122 -7.54 11.22 3.99
C VAL A 122 -7.74 10.56 5.35
N LEU A 123 -6.75 9.76 5.81
CA LEU A 123 -6.76 9.17 7.14
C LEU A 123 -6.47 10.17 8.28
N GLN A 124 -6.16 11.42 7.93
CA GLN A 124 -5.77 12.53 8.81
C GLN A 124 -4.55 12.18 9.67
N CYS A 125 -3.59 11.47 9.10
CA CYS A 125 -2.36 11.07 9.78
C CYS A 125 -1.16 11.82 9.20
N PRO A 126 -0.41 12.58 10.02
CA PRO A 126 0.89 13.09 9.62
C PRO A 126 1.84 11.93 9.27
N GLU A 127 2.62 12.09 8.20
CA GLU A 127 3.57 11.08 7.75
C GLU A 127 4.57 10.68 8.85
N ALA A 128 5.04 11.65 9.65
CA ALA A 128 5.96 11.41 10.76
C ALA A 128 5.41 10.48 11.86
N LEU A 129 4.08 10.30 11.91
CA LEU A 129 3.38 9.44 12.87
C LEU A 129 2.78 8.19 12.20
N ALA A 130 2.99 8.04 10.89
CA ALA A 130 2.59 6.86 10.15
C ALA A 130 3.75 5.86 10.07
N LEU A 131 3.41 4.58 9.94
CA LEU A 131 4.28 3.52 9.46
C LEU A 131 3.57 2.84 8.32
N VAL A 132 4.19 2.80 7.14
CA VAL A 132 3.64 2.09 5.97
C VAL A 132 4.49 0.87 5.72
N VAL A 133 3.87 -0.31 5.63
CA VAL A 133 4.56 -1.59 5.44
C VAL A 133 4.02 -2.28 4.19
N VAL A 134 4.91 -2.81 3.36
CA VAL A 134 4.57 -3.47 2.09
C VAL A 134 5.51 -4.62 1.77
N ILE A 135 5.02 -5.59 1.02
CA ILE A 135 5.86 -6.60 0.35
C ILE A 135 5.71 -6.36 -1.16
N PRO A 136 6.73 -5.77 -1.82
CA PRO A 136 6.64 -5.43 -3.23
C PRO A 136 6.70 -6.69 -4.11
N GLU A 137 5.53 -7.16 -4.53
CA GLU A 137 5.39 -8.25 -5.49
C GLU A 137 4.86 -7.72 -6.84
N PRO A 138 5.36 -8.21 -7.97
CA PRO A 138 4.78 -7.91 -9.27
C PRO A 138 3.38 -8.53 -9.39
N LEU A 139 2.43 -7.75 -9.91
CA LEU A 139 1.05 -8.18 -10.11
C LEU A 139 0.74 -8.38 -11.59
N GLN A 140 -0.13 -9.35 -11.88
CA GLN A 140 -0.80 -9.52 -13.16
C GLN A 140 -1.80 -8.38 -13.42
N GLU A 141 -2.35 -8.30 -14.63
CA GLU A 141 -3.34 -7.27 -14.98
C GLU A 141 -4.63 -7.36 -14.16
N ASP A 142 -4.99 -8.56 -13.71
CA ASP A 142 -6.15 -8.81 -12.85
C ASP A 142 -5.88 -8.53 -11.36
N GLY A 143 -4.66 -8.12 -11.01
CA GLY A 143 -4.24 -7.80 -9.64
C GLY A 143 -3.73 -9.00 -8.82
N THR A 144 -3.69 -10.20 -9.39
CA THR A 144 -3.09 -11.36 -8.73
C THR A 144 -1.55 -11.30 -8.76
N VAL A 145 -0.87 -11.91 -7.80
CA VAL A 145 0.60 -11.97 -7.79
C VAL A 145 1.11 -12.78 -9.00
N LEU A 146 2.08 -12.21 -9.71
CA LEU A 146 2.82 -12.90 -10.76
C LEU A 146 3.67 -14.01 -10.13
N VAL A 147 3.51 -15.25 -10.59
CA VAL A 147 4.21 -16.39 -9.99
C VAL A 147 5.71 -16.29 -10.28
N SER A 148 6.54 -16.60 -9.29
CA SER A 148 8.00 -16.44 -9.36
C SER A 148 8.69 -17.22 -10.49
N GLU A 149 8.05 -18.27 -10.98
CA GLU A 149 8.55 -19.13 -12.06
C GLU A 149 8.18 -18.60 -13.46
N GLU A 150 7.31 -17.58 -13.53
CA GLU A 150 6.85 -17.04 -14.80
C GLU A 150 7.91 -16.13 -15.47
N PRO A 151 8.03 -16.18 -16.81
CA PRO A 151 8.95 -15.31 -17.53
C PRO A 151 8.67 -13.82 -17.24
N GLY A 152 9.72 -13.09 -16.89
CA GLY A 152 9.62 -11.65 -16.61
C GLY A 152 9.25 -11.30 -15.17
N TYR A 153 9.14 -12.29 -14.26
CA TYR A 153 8.95 -12.03 -12.83
C TYR A 153 10.07 -11.15 -12.26
N ASP A 154 11.33 -11.53 -12.43
CA ASP A 154 12.46 -10.79 -11.86
C ASP A 154 12.53 -9.34 -12.39
N GLU A 155 12.38 -9.15 -13.70
CA GLU A 155 12.37 -7.82 -14.32
C GLU A 155 11.19 -6.96 -13.81
N SER A 156 10.01 -7.57 -13.65
CA SER A 156 8.83 -6.87 -13.12
C SER A 156 9.02 -6.53 -11.65
N ARG A 157 9.60 -7.44 -10.86
CA ARG A 157 9.90 -7.25 -9.45
C ARG A 157 10.90 -6.11 -9.24
N GLU A 158 11.97 -6.05 -10.05
CA GLU A 158 12.93 -4.94 -10.01
C GLU A 158 12.26 -3.58 -10.28
N LYS A 159 11.32 -3.52 -11.22
CA LYS A 159 10.57 -2.29 -11.51
C LYS A 159 9.65 -1.88 -10.36
N VAL A 160 8.99 -2.85 -9.71
CA VAL A 160 8.15 -2.58 -8.54
C VAL A 160 9.02 -2.08 -7.38
N ILE A 161 10.15 -2.72 -7.11
CA ILE A 161 11.12 -2.29 -6.10
C ILE A 161 11.58 -0.85 -6.37
N ALA A 162 12.01 -0.55 -7.60
CA ALA A 162 12.45 0.80 -7.97
C ALA A 162 11.35 1.86 -7.78
N ALA A 163 10.07 1.49 -7.98
CA ALA A 163 8.95 2.40 -7.73
C ALA A 163 8.73 2.68 -6.24
N TYR A 164 8.91 1.67 -5.36
CA TYR A 164 8.84 1.86 -3.91
C TYR A 164 10.05 2.63 -3.37
N GLU A 165 11.26 2.35 -3.85
CA GLU A 165 12.47 3.14 -3.53
C GLU A 165 12.28 4.62 -3.91
N ALA A 166 11.76 4.90 -5.11
CA ALA A 166 11.47 6.26 -5.54
C ALA A 166 10.37 6.95 -4.69
N ALA A 167 9.52 6.16 -4.05
CA ALA A 167 8.49 6.61 -3.11
C ALA A 167 9.00 6.72 -1.65
N GLY A 168 10.30 6.56 -1.42
CA GLY A 168 10.94 6.71 -0.12
C GLY A 168 10.88 5.47 0.78
N PHE A 169 10.53 4.30 0.25
CA PHE A 169 10.57 3.07 1.02
C PHE A 169 11.99 2.54 1.16
N GLU A 170 12.26 1.96 2.32
CA GLU A 170 13.49 1.26 2.64
C GLU A 170 13.21 -0.21 2.90
N ARG A 171 14.15 -1.07 2.49
CA ARG A 171 14.06 -2.51 2.74
C ARG A 171 14.30 -2.80 4.22
N TRP A 172 13.41 -3.57 4.83
CA TRP A 172 13.59 -4.04 6.21
C TRP A 172 14.62 -5.17 6.24
N GLN A 173 15.84 -4.84 6.68
CA GLN A 173 16.97 -5.77 6.78
C GLN A 173 17.19 -6.53 5.44
N ASP A 174 17.51 -7.84 5.49
CA ASP A 174 17.59 -8.70 4.29
C ASP A 174 16.28 -9.49 4.06
N THR A 175 15.12 -8.89 4.37
CA THR A 175 13.81 -9.53 4.17
C THR A 175 13.16 -9.08 2.86
N LYS A 176 11.97 -9.60 2.53
CA LYS A 176 11.18 -9.10 1.39
C LYS A 176 10.29 -7.89 1.76
N VAL A 177 10.33 -7.44 3.01
CA VAL A 177 9.45 -6.38 3.53
C VAL A 177 10.12 -5.03 3.33
N TRP A 178 9.31 -4.03 3.02
CA TRP A 178 9.70 -2.65 2.84
C TRP A 178 8.83 -1.75 3.69
N TRP A 179 9.38 -0.63 4.14
CA TRP A 179 8.69 0.29 5.01
C TRP A 179 9.09 1.74 4.79
N ARG A 180 8.23 2.66 5.25
CA ARG A 180 8.55 4.08 5.47
C ARG A 180 7.80 4.62 6.68
#